data_AF-A0A938VY55-F1
#
_entry.id   AF-A0A938VY55-F1
#
_cell.length_a   1.000
_cell.length_b   1.000
_cell.length_c   1.000
_cell.angle_alpha   90.00
_cell.angle_beta   90.00
_cell.angle_gamma   90.00
#
_symmetry.space_group_name_H-M   'P 1'
#
loop_
_entity.id
_entity.type
_entity.pdbx_description
1 polymer ?
#
loop_
_entity_poly.entity_id
_entity_poly.type
_entity_poly.pdbx_seq_one_letter_code
_entity_poly.pdbx_strand_id
1 'polypeptide(L)'
;MAWADYTARWREQETGRASMDENLRQTEEQAAPPADAASDTCVPGSGGSGSALFVKLPADISERVDRFRSAHDPHWRLIPPHVTIIYPPFIPLARWPELRPAVAKCVAAQPAFDVTLQECGAFHGEQHVLWLRPEDGGALTRLNAALTERFPDHVPQLPYSYVPHVTIGFFDSDDALIQAQQEVCETTGVLRFRVKSLTYAAHDHDGRWRLYDELPLGLPQEETITESPARVAAGGAAQPSPGQAAGASLLPLLLIAAVMVVALLVGLGPIAGVFAAREQLLAQVRGAGAWGPLVLIGLVIAQTIAAPIPGQALNFVGGLLFGFWQGTLYSWLGSTLGSALAMTLARLAGRPLAARLVDAARLDRLDRFVAGRGLLFFLVVFLIPGLPDDLMCFAAGLTSLPLPALIAASALGRVPGIAAAVWAGAYAEQMPWQAWLASGGAVLGIVVLWRRYGRRLQDRMLRLAGRC
;
A
#
# COMPACT_ATOMS: atom_id res chain seq x y z
N MET A 1 4.77 29.24 49.11
CA MET A 1 4.69 27.77 49.28
C MET A 1 3.87 27.06 48.19
N ALA A 2 3.05 27.73 47.36
CA ALA A 2 2.17 27.04 46.40
C ALA A 2 2.78 26.70 45.00
N TRP A 3 3.93 27.27 44.63
CA TRP A 3 4.53 27.01 43.29
C TRP A 3 5.42 25.75 43.25
N ALA A 4 6.10 25.44 44.36
CA ALA A 4 6.94 24.25 44.47
C ALA A 4 6.13 22.94 44.43
N ASP A 5 4.95 22.92 45.06
CA ASP A 5 4.02 21.79 45.06
C ASP A 5 3.39 21.53 43.68
N TYR A 6 3.19 22.58 42.86
CA TYR A 6 2.69 22.43 41.49
C TYR A 6 3.73 21.78 40.57
N THR A 7 5.00 22.21 40.66
CA THR A 7 6.10 21.58 39.90
C THR A 7 6.43 20.16 40.36
N ALA A 8 6.20 19.82 41.64
CA ALA A 8 6.38 18.47 42.15
C ALA A 8 5.30 17.51 41.62
N ARG A 9 4.02 17.92 41.66
CA ARG A 9 2.89 17.14 41.11
C ARG A 9 2.95 16.99 39.59
N TRP A 10 3.45 18.01 38.88
CA TRP A 10 3.66 17.93 37.43
C TRP A 10 4.77 16.92 37.08
N ARG A 11 5.90 16.92 37.81
CA ARG A 11 6.98 15.92 37.60
C ARG A 11 6.56 14.49 37.97
N GLU A 12 5.71 14.31 38.99
CA GLU A 12 5.14 12.99 39.34
C GLU A 12 4.15 12.50 38.26
N GLN A 13 3.34 13.39 37.68
CA GLN A 13 2.47 13.06 36.55
C GLN A 13 3.25 12.81 35.26
N GLU A 14 4.39 13.46 35.07
CA GLU A 14 5.25 13.31 33.90
C GLU A 14 6.15 12.08 33.99
N THR A 15 6.57 11.67 35.18
CA THR A 15 7.20 10.35 35.40
C THR A 15 6.19 9.20 35.30
N GLY A 16 4.95 9.43 35.73
CA GLY A 16 3.83 8.50 35.50
C GLY A 16 3.49 8.35 34.01
N ARG A 17 3.36 9.48 33.28
CA ARG A 17 3.18 9.51 31.82
C ARG A 17 4.38 8.93 31.07
N ALA A 18 5.61 9.23 31.46
CA ALA A 18 6.79 8.65 30.83
C ALA A 18 6.85 7.13 31.04
N SER A 19 6.47 6.61 32.22
CA SER A 19 6.41 5.15 32.44
C SER A 19 5.23 4.48 31.72
N MET A 20 4.14 5.23 31.47
CA MET A 20 2.97 4.75 30.73
C MET A 20 3.21 4.83 29.22
N ASP A 21 3.87 5.87 28.71
CA ASP A 21 4.35 6.02 27.33
C ASP A 21 5.44 4.98 27.02
N GLU A 22 6.28 4.61 27.98
CA GLU A 22 7.26 3.53 27.84
C GLU A 22 6.58 2.15 27.77
N ASN A 23 5.57 1.90 28.61
CA ASN A 23 4.77 0.67 28.55
C ASN A 23 3.88 0.60 27.30
N LEU A 24 3.34 1.72 26.83
CA LEU A 24 2.59 1.82 25.58
C LEU A 24 3.51 1.62 24.38
N ARG A 25 4.71 2.23 24.36
CA ARG A 25 5.74 1.95 23.36
C ARG A 25 6.15 0.48 23.32
N GLN A 26 6.34 -0.16 24.48
CA GLN A 26 6.68 -1.59 24.53
C GLN A 26 5.53 -2.48 24.05
N THR A 27 4.27 -2.06 24.25
CA THR A 27 3.09 -2.78 23.74
C THR A 27 2.90 -2.55 22.23
N GLU A 28 3.18 -1.34 21.74
CA GLU A 28 3.17 -0.96 20.31
C GLU A 28 4.32 -1.62 19.54
N GLU A 29 5.49 -1.79 20.16
CA GLU A 29 6.69 -2.41 19.55
C GLU A 29 6.61 -3.95 19.56
N GLN A 30 5.90 -4.56 20.51
CA GLN A 30 5.54 -5.98 20.48
C GLN A 30 4.36 -6.32 19.57
N ALA A 31 3.51 -5.33 19.24
CA ALA A 31 2.43 -5.44 18.26
C ALA A 31 2.86 -5.01 16.84
N ALA A 32 4.03 -4.40 16.69
CA ALA A 32 4.60 -4.02 15.39
C ALA A 32 5.17 -5.25 14.68
N PRO A 33 4.82 -5.50 13.41
CA PRO A 33 5.33 -6.65 12.66
C PRO A 33 6.86 -6.52 12.44
N PRO A 34 7.60 -7.64 12.38
CA PRO A 34 9.00 -7.61 11.96
C PRO A 34 9.09 -7.01 10.55
N ALA A 35 10.15 -6.23 10.30
CA ALA A 35 10.36 -5.44 9.08
C ALA A 35 10.39 -6.25 7.76
N ASP A 36 10.29 -7.58 7.84
CA ASP A 36 10.33 -8.51 6.70
C ASP A 36 8.99 -9.24 6.46
N ALA A 37 7.89 -8.83 7.12
CA ALA A 37 6.54 -9.40 6.92
C ALA A 37 5.53 -8.41 6.28
N ALA A 38 6.01 -7.33 5.67
CA ALA A 38 5.17 -6.24 5.17
C ALA A 38 4.89 -6.33 3.66
N SER A 39 3.96 -7.19 3.24
CA SER A 39 3.14 -6.95 2.04
C SER A 39 1.94 -7.88 1.98
N ASP A 40 0.95 -7.65 2.83
CA ASP A 40 -0.45 -7.95 2.49
C ASP A 40 -1.29 -7.58 3.70
N THR A 41 -1.82 -6.36 3.74
CA THR A 41 -3.04 -6.08 4.50
C THR A 41 -3.81 -4.89 3.95
N CYS A 42 -5.06 -5.19 3.63
CA CYS A 42 -6.21 -4.31 3.47
C CYS A 42 -6.06 -3.07 2.58
N VAL A 43 -6.23 -3.31 1.28
CA VAL A 43 -6.65 -2.31 0.30
C VAL A 43 -8.16 -2.10 0.40
N PRO A 44 -8.67 -0.85 0.41
CA PRO A 44 -10.07 -0.57 0.12
C PRO A 44 -10.35 -0.78 -1.38
N GLY A 45 -11.37 -1.59 -1.68
CA GLY A 45 -11.96 -1.74 -3.01
C GLY A 45 -11.78 -3.13 -3.61
N SER A 46 -12.37 -4.15 -2.99
CA SER A 46 -12.54 -5.48 -3.57
C SER A 46 -13.79 -5.54 -4.45
N GLY A 47 -13.60 -5.73 -5.76
CA GLY A 47 -14.64 -6.21 -6.69
C GLY A 47 -14.97 -7.69 -6.49
N GLY A 48 -15.01 -8.13 -5.22
CA GLY A 48 -15.38 -9.46 -4.79
C GLY A 48 -16.08 -9.32 -3.46
N SER A 49 -17.39 -9.04 -3.50
CA SER A 49 -18.35 -9.12 -2.37
C SER A 49 -17.72 -8.84 -0.99
N GLY A 50 -17.09 -7.67 -0.82
CA GLY A 50 -16.47 -7.32 0.46
C GLY A 50 -17.56 -7.35 1.53
N SER A 51 -17.42 -8.27 2.46
CA SER A 51 -18.31 -8.45 3.59
C SER A 51 -17.49 -8.44 4.87
N ALA A 52 -18.08 -7.91 5.93
CA ALA A 52 -17.45 -7.74 7.22
C ALA A 52 -18.42 -8.14 8.32
N LEU A 53 -17.86 -8.47 9.48
CA LEU A 53 -18.59 -8.61 10.71
C LEU A 53 -18.00 -7.66 11.74
N PHE A 54 -18.82 -6.78 12.31
CA PHE A 54 -18.34 -5.76 13.24
C PHE A 54 -19.36 -5.44 14.33
N VAL A 55 -18.88 -4.82 15.40
CA VAL A 55 -19.70 -4.22 16.46
C VAL A 55 -20.00 -2.77 16.08
N LYS A 56 -21.28 -2.40 16.04
CA LYS A 56 -21.68 -0.99 15.91
C LYS A 56 -21.60 -0.27 17.25
N LEU A 57 -21.22 1.00 17.20
CA LEU A 57 -21.37 1.88 18.36
C LEU A 57 -22.85 2.33 18.49
N PRO A 58 -23.38 2.50 19.72
CA PRO A 58 -24.68 3.14 19.95
C PRO A 58 -24.75 4.53 19.32
N ALA A 59 -25.96 4.99 18.97
CA ALA A 59 -26.15 6.22 18.19
C ALA A 59 -25.53 7.48 18.83
N ASP A 60 -25.66 7.63 20.15
CA ASP A 60 -25.10 8.75 20.92
C ASP A 60 -23.56 8.74 20.93
N ILE A 61 -22.96 7.55 21.02
CA ILE A 61 -21.51 7.36 20.95
C ILE A 61 -21.01 7.53 19.51
N SER A 62 -21.75 7.01 18.54
CA SER A 62 -21.48 7.14 17.12
C SER A 62 -21.41 8.60 16.71
N GLU A 63 -22.37 9.43 17.12
CA GLU A 63 -22.39 10.86 16.82
C GLU A 63 -21.17 11.60 17.40
N ARG A 64 -20.73 11.22 18.61
CA ARG A 64 -19.52 11.78 19.22
C ARG A 64 -18.26 11.39 18.45
N VAL A 65 -18.15 10.13 18.05
CA VAL A 65 -17.01 9.64 17.26
C VAL A 65 -17.01 10.23 15.85
N ASP A 66 -18.17 10.35 15.22
CA ASP A 66 -18.31 10.90 13.87
C ASP A 66 -17.99 12.39 13.79
N ARG A 67 -18.08 13.15 14.88
CA ARG A 67 -17.56 14.53 14.92
C ARG A 67 -16.09 14.59 14.51
N PHE A 68 -15.27 13.64 14.97
CA PHE A 68 -13.86 13.54 14.60
C PHE A 68 -13.68 12.87 13.23
N ARG A 69 -14.38 11.75 12.98
CA ARG A 69 -14.27 11.03 11.70
C ARG A 69 -14.69 11.88 10.51
N SER A 70 -15.65 12.78 10.67
CA SER A 70 -16.11 13.67 9.59
C SER A 70 -15.00 14.56 9.03
N ALA A 71 -13.99 14.89 9.85
CA ALA A 71 -12.84 15.69 9.48
C ALA A 71 -11.64 14.84 9.00
N HIS A 72 -11.48 13.62 9.52
CA HIS A 72 -10.23 12.86 9.39
C HIS A 72 -10.37 11.45 8.79
N ASP A 73 -11.58 10.90 8.63
CA ASP A 73 -11.81 9.57 8.06
C ASP A 73 -12.56 9.69 6.71
N PRO A 74 -11.92 9.37 5.57
CA PRO A 74 -12.60 9.42 4.27
C PRO A 74 -13.77 8.43 4.15
N HIS A 75 -13.86 7.45 5.05
CA HIS A 75 -14.91 6.43 5.06
C HIS A 75 -16.10 6.77 5.97
N TRP A 76 -16.11 7.93 6.63
CA TRP A 76 -17.12 8.26 7.64
C TRP A 76 -18.57 8.17 7.13
N ARG A 77 -18.82 8.48 5.85
CA ARG A 77 -20.15 8.36 5.21
C ARG A 77 -20.48 6.95 4.71
N LEU A 78 -19.48 6.10 4.56
CA LEU A 78 -19.63 4.76 3.97
C LEU A 78 -19.98 3.73 5.02
N ILE A 79 -19.41 3.86 6.22
CA ILE A 79 -19.60 2.91 7.32
C ILE A 79 -19.65 3.66 8.66
N PRO A 80 -20.64 3.35 9.53
CA PRO A 80 -20.69 3.95 10.85
C PRO A 80 -19.45 3.56 11.67
N PRO A 81 -19.13 4.31 12.74
CA PRO A 81 -18.11 3.92 13.70
C PRO A 81 -18.36 2.51 14.21
N HIS A 82 -17.33 1.68 14.16
CA HIS A 82 -17.45 0.27 14.48
C HIS A 82 -16.13 -0.30 15.02
N VAL A 83 -16.22 -1.44 15.68
CA VAL A 83 -15.08 -2.31 15.96
C VAL A 83 -15.17 -3.50 15.01
N THR A 84 -14.21 -3.63 14.09
CA THR A 84 -14.17 -4.77 13.17
C THR A 84 -13.87 -6.05 13.94
N ILE A 85 -14.69 -7.09 13.79
CA ILE A 85 -14.43 -8.43 14.32
C ILE A 85 -13.74 -9.29 13.27
N ILE A 86 -14.28 -9.32 12.05
CA ILE A 86 -13.68 -10.00 10.90
C ILE A 86 -13.51 -9.01 9.76
N TYR A 87 -12.27 -8.86 9.29
CA TYR A 87 -11.93 -7.99 8.17
C TYR A 87 -12.44 -8.57 6.84
N PRO A 88 -12.79 -7.71 5.88
CA PRO A 88 -13.09 -8.16 4.52
C PRO A 88 -11.88 -8.83 3.85
N PRO A 89 -12.11 -9.84 2.99
CA PRO A 89 -13.41 -10.45 2.69
C PRO A 89 -13.80 -11.51 3.74
N PHE A 90 -15.04 -11.45 4.24
CA PHE A 90 -15.69 -12.56 4.95
C PHE A 90 -16.64 -13.33 4.01
N ILE A 91 -17.63 -14.05 4.56
CA ILE A 91 -18.64 -14.80 3.82
C ILE A 91 -19.42 -13.89 2.87
N PRO A 92 -19.34 -14.08 1.53
CA PRO A 92 -20.07 -13.27 0.55
C PRO A 92 -21.58 -13.31 0.75
N LEU A 93 -22.27 -12.21 0.39
CA LEU A 93 -23.73 -12.09 0.53
C LEU A 93 -24.51 -13.24 -0.13
N ALA A 94 -24.02 -13.75 -1.27
CA ALA A 94 -24.63 -14.88 -1.98
C ALA A 94 -24.62 -16.20 -1.19
N ARG A 95 -23.63 -16.38 -0.30
CA ARG A 95 -23.50 -17.56 0.57
C ARG A 95 -23.96 -17.30 2.01
N TRP A 96 -24.32 -16.06 2.32
CA TRP A 96 -24.76 -15.68 3.66
C TRP A 96 -25.96 -16.50 4.16
N PRO A 97 -27.05 -16.71 3.39
CA PRO A 97 -28.19 -17.48 3.88
C PRO A 97 -27.84 -18.92 4.28
N GLU A 98 -26.88 -19.53 3.59
CA GLU A 98 -26.40 -20.90 3.86
C GLU A 98 -25.61 -20.97 5.17
N LEU A 99 -24.68 -20.03 5.38
CA LEU A 99 -23.72 -20.08 6.49
C LEU A 99 -24.15 -19.29 7.73
N ARG A 100 -25.11 -18.37 7.59
CA ARG A 100 -25.67 -17.55 8.67
C ARG A 100 -26.04 -18.37 9.91
N PRO A 101 -26.75 -19.52 9.84
CA PRO A 101 -27.13 -20.26 11.05
C PRO A 101 -25.92 -20.73 11.86
N ALA A 102 -24.82 -21.13 11.19
CA ALA A 102 -23.60 -21.54 11.85
C ALA A 102 -22.87 -20.35 12.49
N VAL A 103 -22.81 -19.21 11.79
CA VAL A 103 -22.21 -17.97 12.31
C VAL A 103 -23.03 -17.48 13.51
N ALA A 104 -24.36 -17.42 13.39
CA ALA A 104 -25.27 -17.02 14.45
C ALA A 104 -25.10 -17.89 15.71
N LYS A 105 -24.95 -19.22 15.54
CA LYS A 105 -24.67 -20.13 16.66
C LYS A 105 -23.34 -19.82 17.35
N CYS A 106 -22.29 -19.52 16.57
CA CYS A 106 -20.98 -19.15 17.10
C CYS A 106 -21.04 -17.83 17.88
N VAL A 107 -21.77 -16.83 17.36
CA VAL A 107 -21.94 -15.52 18.01
C VAL A 107 -22.81 -15.63 19.27
N ALA A 108 -23.95 -16.32 19.20
CA ALA A 108 -24.85 -16.51 20.35
C ALA A 108 -24.21 -17.29 21.51
N ALA A 109 -23.17 -18.09 21.25
CA ALA A 109 -22.42 -18.77 22.30
C ALA A 109 -21.55 -17.82 23.15
N GLN A 110 -21.32 -16.58 22.69
CA GLN A 110 -20.56 -15.58 23.43
C GLN A 110 -21.53 -14.69 24.24
N PRO A 111 -21.27 -14.42 25.53
CA PRO A 111 -22.12 -13.53 26.32
C PRO A 111 -22.03 -12.09 25.82
N ALA A 112 -23.09 -11.30 26.02
CA ALA A 112 -23.01 -9.85 25.88
C ALA A 112 -22.01 -9.26 26.89
N PHE A 113 -21.23 -8.26 26.45
CA PHE A 113 -20.14 -7.68 27.25
C PHE A 113 -20.16 -6.15 27.17
N ASP A 114 -19.56 -5.50 28.15
CA ASP A 114 -19.42 -4.05 28.20
C ASP A 114 -18.07 -3.63 27.61
N VAL A 115 -18.07 -2.53 26.86
CA VAL A 115 -16.88 -1.93 26.25
C VAL A 115 -16.72 -0.51 26.80
N THR A 116 -15.49 -0.18 27.19
CA THR A 116 -15.07 1.18 27.52
C THR A 116 -14.09 1.69 26.47
N LEU A 117 -14.34 2.87 25.91
CA LEU A 117 -13.40 3.59 25.03
C LEU A 117 -12.89 4.80 25.82
N GLN A 118 -11.59 4.83 26.08
CA GLN A 118 -10.95 5.91 26.84
C GLN A 118 -9.58 6.30 26.27
N GLU A 119 -8.81 5.31 25.84
CA GLU A 119 -7.45 5.54 25.35
C GLU A 119 -7.43 5.67 23.83
N CYS A 120 -6.68 6.65 23.32
CA CYS A 120 -6.36 6.75 21.91
C CYS A 120 -5.06 5.98 21.63
N GLY A 121 -5.08 5.09 20.64
CA GLY A 121 -3.89 4.47 20.10
C GLY A 121 -3.63 4.92 18.67
N ALA A 122 -2.43 4.64 18.18
CA ALA A 122 -2.05 4.94 16.81
C ALA A 122 -1.40 3.73 16.13
N PHE A 123 -1.72 3.52 14.86
CA PHE A 123 -0.89 2.69 13.99
C PHE A 123 -0.01 3.61 13.16
N HIS A 124 1.30 3.44 13.29
CA HIS A 124 2.29 4.15 12.48
C HIS A 124 2.67 3.26 11.29
N GLY A 125 2.59 3.80 10.07
CA GLY A 125 2.79 3.01 8.86
C GLY A 125 2.67 3.85 7.60
N GLU A 126 2.32 3.22 6.46
CA GLU A 126 2.13 3.95 5.19
C GLU A 126 0.98 4.97 5.23
N GLN A 127 -0.03 4.72 6.07
CA GLN A 127 -1.03 5.67 6.51
C GLN A 127 -1.08 5.61 8.04
N HIS A 128 -0.97 6.75 8.69
CA HIS A 128 -1.06 6.82 10.14
C HIS A 128 -2.53 6.75 10.53
N VAL A 129 -2.91 5.83 11.40
CA VAL A 129 -4.32 5.63 11.80
C VAL A 129 -4.48 5.97 13.26
N LEU A 130 -5.32 6.95 13.57
CA LEU A 130 -5.78 7.22 14.94
C LEU A 130 -6.98 6.34 15.24
N TRP A 131 -6.99 5.71 16.41
CA TRP A 131 -8.09 4.86 16.82
C TRP A 131 -8.34 4.92 18.33
N LEU A 132 -9.54 4.58 18.76
CA LEU A 132 -9.88 4.40 20.18
C LEU A 132 -9.78 2.93 20.56
N ARG A 133 -9.14 2.66 21.70
CA ARG A 133 -8.97 1.32 22.26
C ARG A 133 -10.24 0.89 23.01
N PRO A 134 -10.86 -0.24 22.63
CA PRO A 134 -11.90 -0.88 23.43
C PRO A 134 -11.27 -1.70 24.56
N GLU A 135 -11.60 -1.32 25.79
CA GLU A 135 -11.41 -2.15 26.98
C GLU A 135 -12.67 -2.99 27.23
N ASP A 136 -12.53 -4.31 27.13
CA ASP A 136 -13.65 -5.25 27.05
C ASP A 136 -13.37 -6.58 27.79
N GLY A 137 -12.24 -6.67 28.50
CA GLY A 137 -11.77 -7.92 29.12
C GLY A 137 -11.45 -9.03 28.11
N GLY A 138 -11.10 -8.67 26.87
CA GLY A 138 -10.70 -9.60 25.80
C GLY A 138 -11.85 -10.32 25.12
N ALA A 139 -13.09 -9.86 25.27
CA ALA A 139 -14.27 -10.45 24.65
C ALA A 139 -14.22 -10.40 23.11
N LEU A 140 -13.80 -9.28 22.54
CA LEU A 140 -13.63 -9.04 21.11
C LEU A 140 -12.57 -9.97 20.52
N THR A 141 -11.44 -10.16 21.21
CA THR A 141 -10.38 -11.09 20.77
C THR A 141 -10.85 -12.54 20.84
N ARG A 142 -11.58 -12.95 21.89
CA ARG A 142 -12.17 -14.29 21.97
C ARG A 142 -13.18 -14.54 20.85
N LEU A 143 -14.02 -13.55 20.55
CA LEU A 143 -15.01 -13.62 19.50
C LEU A 143 -14.36 -13.75 18.11
N ASN A 144 -13.32 -12.95 17.83
CA ASN A 144 -12.52 -13.07 16.60
C ASN A 144 -11.87 -14.47 16.48
N ALA A 145 -11.25 -14.96 17.56
CA ALA A 145 -10.61 -16.28 17.57
C ALA A 145 -11.62 -17.41 17.31
N ALA A 146 -12.78 -17.39 17.98
CA ALA A 146 -13.82 -18.40 17.81
C ALA A 146 -14.37 -18.46 16.37
N LEU A 147 -14.56 -17.29 15.74
CA LEU A 147 -15.00 -17.21 14.35
C LEU A 147 -13.91 -17.67 13.37
N THR A 148 -12.65 -17.31 13.63
CA THR A 148 -11.49 -17.71 12.81
C THR A 148 -11.27 -19.21 12.86
N GLU A 149 -11.34 -19.82 14.05
CA GLU A 149 -11.23 -21.27 14.23
C GLU A 149 -12.38 -22.02 13.55
N ARG A 150 -13.60 -21.47 13.60
CA ARG A 150 -14.79 -22.14 13.06
C ARG A 150 -14.93 -21.99 11.55
N PHE A 151 -14.42 -20.90 10.98
CA PHE A 151 -14.55 -20.56 9.56
C PHE A 151 -13.20 -20.21 8.90
N PRO A 152 -12.18 -21.09 8.99
CA PRO A 152 -10.82 -20.78 8.54
C PRO A 152 -10.74 -20.45 7.04
N ASP A 153 -11.61 -21.06 6.22
CA ASP A 153 -11.66 -20.83 4.77
C ASP A 153 -12.38 -19.52 4.37
N HIS A 154 -12.98 -18.83 5.33
CA HIS A 154 -13.75 -17.61 5.11
C HIS A 154 -13.21 -16.40 5.87
N VAL A 155 -12.24 -16.60 6.76
CA VAL A 155 -11.57 -15.51 7.49
C VAL A 155 -10.19 -15.31 6.87
N PRO A 156 -9.82 -14.08 6.46
CA PRO A 156 -8.50 -13.82 5.89
C PRO A 156 -7.43 -14.05 6.95
N GLN A 157 -6.37 -14.78 6.57
CA GLN A 157 -5.18 -14.90 7.41
C GLN A 157 -4.38 -13.60 7.33
N LEU A 158 -4.30 -12.90 8.46
CA LEU A 158 -3.55 -11.65 8.55
C LEU A 158 -2.13 -11.94 9.07
N PRO A 159 -1.10 -11.22 8.58
CA PRO A 159 0.28 -11.36 9.03
C PRO A 159 0.52 -10.80 10.45
N TYR A 160 -0.52 -10.33 11.12
CA TYR A 160 -0.46 -9.73 12.45
C TYR A 160 -1.62 -10.21 13.33
N SER A 161 -1.43 -10.07 14.64
CA SER A 161 -2.46 -10.36 15.62
C SER A 161 -3.65 -9.42 15.48
N TYR A 162 -4.84 -9.95 15.71
CA TYR A 162 -6.05 -9.14 15.74
C TYR A 162 -6.00 -8.10 16.87
N VAL A 163 -6.06 -6.82 16.51
CA VAL A 163 -6.14 -5.70 17.46
C VAL A 163 -7.52 -5.04 17.33
N PRO A 164 -8.40 -5.18 18.33
CA PRO A 164 -9.70 -4.52 18.31
C PRO A 164 -9.53 -3.01 18.50
N HIS A 165 -10.17 -2.21 17.64
CA HIS A 165 -10.06 -0.75 17.67
C HIS A 165 -11.26 -0.09 16.98
N VAL A 166 -11.54 1.17 17.32
CA VAL A 166 -12.48 2.04 16.58
C VAL A 166 -11.68 3.09 15.83
N THR A 167 -11.68 3.04 14.50
CA THR A 167 -10.96 4.02 13.68
C THR A 167 -11.56 5.43 13.81
N ILE A 168 -10.71 6.41 14.09
CA ILE A 168 -11.07 7.83 14.20
C ILE A 168 -10.65 8.61 12.96
N GLY A 169 -9.49 8.31 12.39
CA GLY A 169 -9.02 9.05 11.23
C GLY A 169 -7.72 8.52 10.66
N PHE A 170 -7.44 8.97 9.44
CA PHE A 170 -6.24 8.65 8.69
C PHE A 170 -5.44 9.93 8.49
N PHE A 171 -4.14 9.87 8.76
CA PHE A 171 -3.24 11.01 8.80
C PHE A 171 -2.01 10.76 7.92
N ASP A 172 -1.54 11.83 7.30
CA ASP A 172 -0.41 11.79 6.37
C ASP A 172 0.94 12.05 7.05
N SER A 173 0.95 12.42 8.34
CA SER A 173 2.16 12.64 9.13
C SER A 173 1.94 12.36 10.62
N ASP A 174 3.03 12.00 11.31
CA ASP A 174 3.05 11.85 12.77
C ASP A 174 2.64 13.15 13.49
N ASP A 175 3.08 14.32 13.02
CA ASP A 175 2.70 15.59 13.65
C ASP A 175 1.18 15.83 13.63
N ALA A 176 0.53 15.55 12.49
CA ALA A 176 -0.92 15.70 12.36
C ALA A 176 -1.67 14.65 13.19
N LEU A 177 -1.14 13.43 13.24
CA LEU A 177 -1.65 12.36 14.08
C LEU A 177 -1.57 12.73 15.57
N ILE A 178 -0.41 13.21 16.04
CA ILE A 178 -0.18 13.60 17.45
C ILE A 178 -1.11 14.75 17.84
N GLN A 179 -1.25 15.76 16.98
CA GLN A 179 -2.16 16.88 17.24
C GLN A 179 -3.62 16.41 17.35
N ALA A 180 -4.06 15.56 16.42
CA ALA A 180 -5.41 15.00 16.47
C ALA A 180 -5.61 14.06 17.65
N GLN A 181 -4.60 13.28 18.03
CA GLN A 181 -4.63 12.41 19.20
C GLN A 181 -4.87 13.22 20.48
N GLN A 182 -4.16 14.34 20.66
CA GLN A 182 -4.35 15.24 21.80
C GLN A 182 -5.78 15.77 21.84
N GLU A 183 -6.28 16.29 20.72
CA GLU A 183 -7.64 16.83 20.63
C GLU A 183 -8.70 15.77 20.95
N VAL A 184 -8.61 14.59 20.32
CA VAL A 184 -9.56 13.48 20.50
C VAL A 184 -9.53 12.99 21.94
N CYS A 185 -8.36 12.78 22.53
CA CYS A 185 -8.26 12.29 23.91
C CYS A 185 -8.76 13.31 24.94
N GLU A 186 -8.58 14.62 24.72
CA GLU A 186 -9.10 15.66 25.61
C GLU A 186 -10.63 15.81 25.56
N THR A 187 -11.22 15.59 24.38
CA THR A 187 -12.63 15.93 24.12
C THR A 187 -13.57 14.71 24.11
N THR A 188 -13.05 13.51 23.83
CA THR A 188 -13.85 12.29 23.75
C THR A 188 -14.35 11.85 25.12
N GLY A 189 -13.55 12.03 26.18
CA GLY A 189 -13.86 11.51 27.52
C GLY A 189 -14.04 9.98 27.54
N VAL A 190 -14.62 9.45 28.61
CA VAL A 190 -14.89 8.00 28.75
C VAL A 190 -16.23 7.65 28.10
N LEU A 191 -16.21 6.77 27.10
CA LEU A 191 -17.42 6.24 26.46
C LEU A 191 -17.65 4.81 26.93
N ARG A 192 -18.87 4.46 27.34
CA ARG A 192 -19.21 3.10 27.79
C ARG A 192 -20.49 2.63 27.14
N PHE A 193 -20.46 1.39 26.64
CA PHE A 193 -21.65 0.77 26.07
C PHE A 193 -21.61 -0.74 26.19
N ARG A 194 -22.80 -1.35 26.10
CA ARG A 194 -22.95 -2.81 26.09
C ARG A 194 -23.11 -3.32 24.68
N VAL A 195 -22.29 -4.29 24.29
CA VAL A 195 -22.37 -5.00 23.02
C VAL A 195 -23.35 -6.16 23.17
N LYS A 196 -24.45 -6.11 22.42
CA LYS A 196 -25.51 -7.14 22.43
C LYS A 196 -25.60 -7.93 21.13
N SER A 197 -24.92 -7.47 20.09
CA SER A 197 -25.03 -8.05 18.74
C SER A 197 -23.83 -7.68 17.88
N LEU A 198 -23.63 -8.43 16.80
CA LEU A 198 -22.73 -8.13 15.71
C LEU A 198 -23.52 -7.79 14.45
N THR A 199 -23.04 -6.84 13.68
CA THR A 199 -23.63 -6.47 12.39
C THR A 199 -22.84 -7.10 11.26
N TYR A 200 -23.54 -7.81 10.38
CA TYR A 200 -23.00 -8.24 9.10
C TYR A 200 -23.32 -7.17 8.05
N ALA A 201 -22.26 -6.72 7.38
CA ALA A 201 -22.37 -5.81 6.25
C ALA A 201 -21.71 -6.40 5.02
N ALA A 202 -22.21 -6.04 3.85
CA ALA A 202 -21.63 -6.43 2.58
C ALA A 202 -21.82 -5.34 1.54
N HIS A 203 -21.03 -5.38 0.47
CA HIS A 203 -21.33 -4.60 -0.72
C HIS A 203 -22.61 -5.11 -1.40
N ASP A 204 -23.51 -4.18 -1.76
CA ASP A 204 -24.62 -4.45 -2.67
C ASP A 204 -24.14 -4.62 -4.13
N HIS A 205 -25.08 -4.87 -5.05
CA HIS A 205 -24.80 -5.04 -6.48
C HIS A 205 -24.15 -3.80 -7.13
N ASP A 206 -24.29 -2.63 -6.52
CA ASP A 206 -23.69 -1.36 -6.96
C ASP A 206 -22.33 -1.11 -6.29
N GLY A 207 -21.82 -2.07 -5.49
CA GLY A 207 -20.56 -1.92 -4.77
C GLY A 207 -20.66 -0.99 -3.55
N ARG A 208 -21.85 -0.73 -3.00
CA ARG A 208 -22.03 0.12 -1.80
C ARG A 208 -22.17 -0.73 -0.54
N TRP A 209 -21.51 -0.32 0.55
CA TRP A 209 -21.69 -0.96 1.85
C TRP A 209 -23.13 -0.83 2.33
N ARG A 210 -23.77 -1.96 2.65
CA ARG A 210 -25.07 -2.03 3.32
C ARG A 210 -25.00 -2.97 4.52
N LEU A 211 -25.76 -2.61 5.56
CA LEU A 211 -25.99 -3.46 6.72
C LEU A 211 -27.12 -4.44 6.37
N TYR A 212 -26.87 -5.74 6.49
CA TYR A 212 -27.81 -6.77 6.04
C TYR A 212 -28.41 -7.58 7.18
N ASP A 213 -27.67 -7.78 8.28
CA ASP A 213 -28.08 -8.71 9.32
C ASP A 213 -27.47 -8.33 10.67
N GLU A 214 -28.14 -8.75 11.73
CA GLU A 214 -27.73 -8.50 13.11
C GLU A 214 -27.80 -9.81 13.89
N LEU A 215 -26.65 -10.21 14.44
CA LEU A 215 -26.46 -11.48 15.13
C LEU A 215 -26.38 -11.22 16.63
N PRO A 216 -27.39 -11.62 17.43
CA PRO A 216 -27.37 -11.40 18.86
C PRO A 216 -26.28 -12.22 19.55
N LEU A 217 -25.64 -11.60 20.54
CA LEU A 217 -24.77 -12.25 21.52
C LEU A 217 -25.64 -12.82 22.65
N GLY A 218 -25.21 -13.94 23.22
CA GLY A 218 -25.95 -14.69 24.21
C GLY A 218 -27.05 -15.55 23.58
N LEU A 219 -27.35 -16.68 24.24
CA LEU A 219 -28.57 -17.43 23.95
C LEU A 219 -29.78 -16.60 24.42
N PRO A 220 -30.95 -16.70 23.79
CA PRO A 220 -32.15 -16.05 24.30
C PRO A 220 -32.40 -16.56 25.73
N GLN A 221 -32.12 -15.73 26.72
CA GLN A 221 -32.45 -15.96 28.12
C GLN A 221 -33.45 -14.88 28.51
N GLU A 222 -34.59 -15.34 29.03
CA GLU A 222 -35.63 -14.53 29.65
C GLU A 222 -35.02 -13.53 30.63
N GLU A 223 -35.48 -12.28 30.52
CA GLU A 223 -35.07 -11.16 31.36
C GLU A 223 -35.12 -11.54 32.84
N THR A 224 -33.96 -11.61 33.48
CA THR A 224 -33.87 -11.57 34.94
C THR A 224 -32.94 -10.44 35.33
N ILE A 225 -33.56 -9.37 35.80
CA ILE A 225 -32.96 -8.25 36.49
C ILE A 225 -32.28 -8.78 37.75
N THR A 226 -30.97 -8.56 37.94
CA THR A 226 -30.40 -8.31 39.27
C THR A 226 -29.01 -7.69 39.22
N GLU A 227 -28.73 -6.95 40.29
CA GLU A 227 -27.75 -5.90 40.54
C GLU A 227 -26.25 -6.29 40.52
N SER A 228 -25.43 -5.24 40.36
CA SER A 228 -23.99 -5.15 40.63
C SER A 228 -23.67 -5.35 42.12
N PRO A 229 -22.52 -5.93 42.53
CA PRO A 229 -21.36 -5.07 42.88
C PRO A 229 -19.93 -5.65 42.73
N ALA A 230 -18.99 -4.72 42.50
CA ALA A 230 -17.66 -4.53 43.11
C ALA A 230 -16.51 -5.58 43.07
N ARG A 231 -15.38 -5.10 42.52
CA ARG A 231 -13.95 -5.20 42.94
C ARG A 231 -13.48 -6.41 43.77
N VAL A 232 -12.46 -7.12 43.25
CA VAL A 232 -11.37 -7.72 44.06
C VAL A 232 -10.03 -7.58 43.32
N ALA A 233 -8.97 -7.36 44.10
CA ALA A 233 -7.65 -6.89 43.76
C ALA A 233 -6.61 -8.00 43.47
N ALA A 234 -5.54 -7.57 42.80
CA ALA A 234 -4.11 -7.87 42.99
C ALA A 234 -3.58 -9.31 43.18
N GLY A 235 -2.53 -9.63 42.41
CA GLY A 235 -1.40 -10.41 42.91
C GLY A 235 -0.68 -11.28 41.88
N GLY A 236 0.65 -11.14 41.78
CA GLY A 236 1.53 -12.26 41.43
C GLY A 236 2.51 -12.02 40.29
N ALA A 237 3.74 -11.68 40.65
CA ALA A 237 4.90 -11.45 39.79
C ALA A 237 5.48 -12.73 39.14
N ALA A 238 6.13 -12.57 37.99
CA ALA A 238 7.27 -13.40 37.57
C ALA A 238 8.14 -12.66 36.52
N GLN A 239 9.38 -12.34 36.89
CA GLN A 239 10.55 -12.16 36.01
C GLN A 239 11.51 -13.34 36.31
N PRO A 240 12.36 -13.83 35.37
CA PRO A 240 13.52 -13.11 34.80
C PRO A 240 13.73 -13.44 33.29
N SER A 241 14.69 -12.97 32.47
CA SER A 241 16.06 -12.41 32.61
C SER A 241 16.49 -11.80 31.23
N PRO A 242 17.70 -11.20 31.09
CA PRO A 242 18.02 -10.21 30.05
C PRO A 242 18.79 -10.76 28.83
N GLY A 243 18.76 -9.96 27.75
CA GLY A 243 19.88 -9.84 26.83
C GLY A 243 19.62 -10.29 25.39
N GLN A 244 19.46 -9.34 24.48
CA GLN A 244 20.43 -9.12 23.39
C GLN A 244 20.05 -7.88 22.57
N ALA A 245 20.98 -6.94 22.50
CA ALA A 245 20.95 -5.82 21.58
C ALA A 245 21.07 -6.31 20.13
N ALA A 246 20.28 -5.75 19.22
CA ALA A 246 20.53 -5.84 17.79
C ALA A 246 20.20 -4.50 17.15
N GLY A 247 21.25 -3.74 16.82
CA GLY A 247 21.12 -2.51 16.04
C GLY A 247 20.49 -2.78 14.68
N ALA A 248 19.72 -1.82 14.19
CA ALA A 248 19.16 -1.82 12.84
C ALA A 248 20.27 -2.17 11.84
N SER A 249 20.22 -3.39 11.32
CA SER A 249 21.28 -3.90 10.47
C SER A 249 21.19 -3.15 9.13
N LEU A 250 22.26 -2.43 8.77
CA LEU A 250 22.48 -1.84 7.45
C LEU A 250 22.59 -2.91 6.34
N LEU A 251 22.37 -4.19 6.68
CA LEU A 251 22.62 -5.36 5.85
C LEU A 251 21.80 -5.41 4.57
N PRO A 252 20.47 -5.18 4.52
CA PRO A 252 19.74 -5.27 3.25
C PRO A 252 20.09 -4.11 2.30
N LEU A 253 20.44 -2.94 2.85
CA LEU A 253 20.89 -1.78 2.07
C LEU A 253 22.32 -1.98 1.53
N LEU A 254 23.21 -2.53 2.36
CA LEU A 254 24.55 -2.96 1.98
C LEU A 254 24.50 -4.16 1.04
N LEU A 255 23.49 -5.05 1.12
CA LEU A 255 23.31 -6.19 0.24
C LEU A 255 22.83 -5.75 -1.14
N ILE A 256 21.90 -4.79 -1.23
CA ILE A 256 21.46 -4.24 -2.52
C ILE A 256 22.56 -3.36 -3.13
N ALA A 257 23.24 -2.54 -2.32
CA ALA A 257 24.39 -1.77 -2.78
C ALA A 257 25.56 -2.69 -3.16
N ALA A 258 25.81 -3.78 -2.44
CA ALA A 258 26.81 -4.78 -2.77
C ALA A 258 26.39 -5.62 -3.98
N VAL A 259 25.11 -5.92 -4.19
CA VAL A 259 24.64 -6.60 -5.41
C VAL A 259 24.74 -5.67 -6.61
N MET A 260 24.49 -4.37 -6.46
CA MET A 260 24.70 -3.36 -7.50
C MET A 260 26.18 -3.08 -7.75
N VAL A 261 27.01 -3.05 -6.71
CA VAL A 261 28.47 -2.86 -6.79
C VAL A 261 29.14 -4.14 -7.27
N VAL A 262 28.66 -5.34 -6.93
CA VAL A 262 29.09 -6.62 -7.49
C VAL A 262 28.55 -6.77 -8.91
N ALA A 263 27.36 -6.30 -9.27
CA ALA A 263 26.94 -6.22 -10.67
C ALA A 263 27.79 -5.20 -11.47
N LEU A 264 28.27 -4.13 -10.82
CA LEU A 264 29.19 -3.14 -11.39
C LEU A 264 30.64 -3.67 -11.47
N LEU A 265 31.12 -4.45 -10.48
CA LEU A 265 32.47 -5.02 -10.34
C LEU A 265 32.63 -6.35 -11.10
N VAL A 266 31.61 -7.22 -11.09
CA VAL A 266 31.47 -8.36 -12.02
C VAL A 266 31.19 -7.82 -13.41
N GLY A 267 30.51 -6.68 -13.55
CA GLY A 267 30.44 -5.88 -14.78
C GLY A 267 31.76 -5.25 -15.21
N LEU A 268 32.79 -5.20 -14.33
CA LEU A 268 34.16 -4.76 -14.63
C LEU A 268 35.06 -5.90 -15.15
N GLY A 269 34.63 -7.17 -15.08
CA GLY A 269 35.37 -8.33 -15.61
C GLY A 269 35.21 -8.54 -17.13
N PRO A 270 33.99 -8.55 -17.70
CA PRO A 270 33.76 -8.75 -19.12
C PRO A 270 33.55 -7.41 -19.84
N ILE A 271 34.12 -6.30 -19.38
CA ILE A 271 34.20 -5.07 -20.18
C ILE A 271 34.91 -5.40 -21.50
N ALA A 272 36.01 -6.14 -21.46
CA ALA A 272 36.71 -6.63 -22.65
C ALA A 272 35.89 -7.62 -23.49
N GLY A 273 35.05 -8.47 -22.87
CA GLY A 273 34.20 -9.45 -23.56
C GLY A 273 32.96 -8.84 -24.22
N VAL A 274 32.35 -7.84 -23.57
CA VAL A 274 31.27 -7.00 -24.14
C VAL A 274 31.83 -6.11 -25.26
N PHE A 275 33.08 -5.66 -25.16
CA PHE A 275 33.74 -4.92 -26.25
C PHE A 275 34.13 -5.81 -27.44
N ALA A 276 34.60 -7.04 -27.21
CA ALA A 276 34.82 -8.03 -28.28
C ALA A 276 33.50 -8.43 -28.96
N ALA A 277 32.43 -8.61 -28.18
CA ALA A 277 31.09 -8.82 -28.69
C ALA A 277 30.53 -7.57 -29.40
N ARG A 278 30.89 -6.35 -28.97
CA ARG A 278 30.51 -5.08 -29.60
C ARG A 278 31.11 -4.95 -30.99
N GLU A 279 32.40 -5.25 -31.19
CA GLU A 279 32.99 -5.21 -32.53
C GLU A 279 32.35 -6.23 -33.48
N GLN A 280 32.02 -7.43 -32.97
CA GLN A 280 31.30 -8.45 -33.74
C GLN A 280 29.86 -8.05 -34.04
N LEU A 281 29.12 -7.49 -33.07
CA LEU A 281 27.77 -6.93 -33.26
C LEU A 281 27.80 -5.74 -34.22
N LEU A 282 28.76 -4.82 -34.08
CA LEU A 282 28.96 -3.70 -34.99
C LEU A 282 29.32 -4.20 -36.39
N ALA A 283 30.13 -5.24 -36.54
CA ALA A 283 30.48 -5.82 -37.83
C ALA A 283 29.27 -6.51 -38.49
N GLN A 284 28.45 -7.22 -37.72
CA GLN A 284 27.21 -7.84 -38.21
C GLN A 284 26.14 -6.80 -38.57
N VAL A 285 25.97 -5.75 -37.76
CA VAL A 285 25.00 -4.67 -38.00
C VAL A 285 25.45 -3.73 -39.12
N ARG A 286 26.74 -3.38 -39.19
CA ARG A 286 27.32 -2.62 -40.33
C ARG A 286 27.29 -3.45 -41.61
N GLY A 287 27.51 -4.77 -41.52
CA GLY A 287 27.35 -5.71 -42.64
C GLY A 287 25.91 -5.87 -43.10
N ALA A 288 24.92 -5.66 -42.22
CA ALA A 288 23.50 -5.68 -42.56
C ALA A 288 23.02 -4.39 -43.28
N GLY A 289 23.85 -3.35 -43.35
CA GLY A 289 23.53 -2.11 -44.08
C GLY A 289 22.21 -1.46 -43.63
N ALA A 290 21.29 -1.25 -44.57
CA ALA A 290 19.98 -0.63 -44.31
C ALA A 290 19.06 -1.42 -43.36
N TRP A 291 19.38 -2.70 -43.08
CA TRP A 291 18.59 -3.54 -42.16
C TRP A 291 18.91 -3.30 -40.69
N GLY A 292 20.06 -2.71 -40.35
CA GLY A 292 20.46 -2.44 -38.97
C GLY A 292 19.41 -1.65 -38.17
N PRO A 293 18.94 -0.48 -38.67
CA PRO A 293 17.88 0.29 -38.02
C PRO A 293 16.56 -0.48 -37.85
N LEU A 294 16.17 -1.27 -38.85
CA LEU A 294 14.93 -2.06 -38.82
C LEU A 294 14.98 -3.16 -37.77
N VAL A 295 16.14 -3.82 -37.61
CA VAL A 295 16.35 -4.83 -36.57
C VAL A 295 16.27 -4.19 -35.19
N LEU A 296 16.88 -3.02 -34.98
CA LEU A 296 16.78 -2.30 -33.71
C LEU A 296 15.33 -1.91 -33.40
N ILE A 297 14.62 -1.32 -34.36
CA ILE A 297 13.20 -0.97 -34.22
C ILE A 297 12.37 -2.21 -33.88
N GLY A 298 12.59 -3.32 -34.58
CA GLY A 298 11.90 -4.59 -34.34
C GLY A 298 12.18 -5.15 -32.94
N LEU A 299 13.42 -5.08 -32.46
CA LEU A 299 13.78 -5.51 -31.11
C LEU A 299 13.14 -4.62 -30.04
N VAL A 300 13.10 -3.30 -30.26
CA VAL A 300 12.42 -2.36 -29.34
C VAL A 300 10.89 -2.55 -29.36
N ILE A 301 10.29 -2.94 -30.49
CA ILE A 301 8.87 -3.32 -30.54
C ILE A 301 8.64 -4.62 -29.78
N ALA A 302 9.45 -5.66 -30.04
CA ALA A 302 9.31 -6.97 -29.42
C ALA A 302 9.50 -6.90 -27.89
N GLN A 303 10.46 -6.11 -27.41
CA GLN A 303 10.69 -5.94 -25.98
C GLN A 303 9.51 -5.28 -25.28
N THR A 304 8.92 -4.24 -25.89
CA THR A 304 7.76 -3.53 -25.34
C THR A 304 6.54 -4.45 -25.19
N ILE A 305 6.44 -5.50 -26.01
CA ILE A 305 5.29 -6.40 -26.02
C ILE A 305 5.50 -7.63 -25.12
N ALA A 306 6.70 -8.24 -25.14
CA ALA A 306 6.86 -9.62 -24.71
C ALA A 306 8.11 -9.93 -23.88
N ALA A 307 9.08 -9.02 -23.73
CA ALA A 307 10.37 -9.39 -23.17
C ALA A 307 10.59 -8.88 -21.74
N PRO A 308 11.27 -9.66 -20.87
CA PRO A 308 11.82 -9.17 -19.60
C PRO A 308 13.07 -8.29 -19.79
N ILE A 309 13.42 -7.94 -21.04
CA ILE A 309 14.60 -7.14 -21.36
C ILE A 309 14.30 -5.68 -21.03
N PRO A 310 15.10 -5.01 -20.18
CA PRO A 310 14.90 -3.60 -19.90
C PRO A 310 15.05 -2.76 -21.18
N GLY A 311 14.01 -2.05 -21.61
CA GLY A 311 14.05 -1.22 -22.82
C GLY A 311 15.21 -0.21 -22.86
N GLN A 312 15.67 0.25 -21.70
CA GLN A 312 16.83 1.14 -21.60
C GLN A 312 18.14 0.50 -22.05
N ALA A 313 18.30 -0.81 -21.90
CA ALA A 313 19.48 -1.52 -22.41
C ALA A 313 19.51 -1.51 -23.94
N LEU A 314 18.36 -1.69 -24.59
CA LEU A 314 18.27 -1.63 -26.05
C LEU A 314 18.44 -0.19 -26.57
N ASN A 315 17.94 0.81 -25.85
CA ASN A 315 18.19 2.23 -26.17
C ASN A 315 19.70 2.57 -26.07
N PHE A 316 20.38 2.07 -25.03
CA PHE A 316 21.83 2.20 -24.87
C PHE A 316 22.57 1.56 -26.05
N VAL A 317 22.20 0.34 -26.43
CA VAL A 317 22.75 -0.34 -27.63
C VAL A 317 22.47 0.47 -28.89
N GLY A 318 21.29 1.08 -29.03
CA GLY A 318 20.97 1.98 -30.14
C GLY A 318 21.92 3.17 -30.24
N GLY A 319 22.28 3.77 -29.10
CA GLY A 319 23.30 4.82 -29.03
C GLY A 319 24.70 4.33 -29.36
N LEU A 320 25.06 3.14 -28.87
CA LEU A 320 26.35 2.50 -29.12
C LEU A 320 26.56 2.17 -30.61
N LEU A 321 25.50 1.77 -31.31
CA LEU A 321 25.55 1.31 -32.70
C LEU A 321 25.33 2.43 -33.73
N PHE A 322 24.40 3.35 -33.47
CA PHE A 322 23.94 4.37 -34.44
C PHE A 322 24.25 5.81 -34.00
N GLY A 323 24.88 6.00 -32.84
CA GLY A 323 25.14 7.32 -32.27
C GLY A 323 23.87 7.98 -31.73
N PHE A 324 24.03 9.20 -31.20
CA PHE A 324 22.96 9.85 -30.45
C PHE A 324 21.71 10.15 -31.27
N TRP A 325 21.82 10.84 -32.40
CA TRP A 325 20.65 11.30 -33.16
C TRP A 325 19.88 10.15 -33.81
N GLN A 326 20.59 9.26 -34.52
CA GLN A 326 19.95 8.14 -35.21
C GLN A 326 19.48 7.07 -34.21
N GLY A 327 20.27 6.78 -33.18
CA GLY A 327 19.89 5.88 -32.10
C GLY A 327 18.64 6.35 -31.36
N THR A 328 18.51 7.65 -31.11
CA THR A 328 17.31 8.25 -30.49
C THR A 328 16.11 8.11 -31.41
N LEU A 329 16.25 8.43 -32.70
CA LEU A 329 15.16 8.32 -33.67
C LEU A 329 14.65 6.88 -33.79
N TYR A 330 15.55 5.90 -33.97
CA TYR A 330 15.16 4.50 -34.15
C TYR A 330 14.55 3.91 -32.87
N SER A 331 15.14 4.22 -31.71
CA SER A 331 14.61 3.78 -30.41
C SER A 331 13.25 4.41 -30.11
N TRP A 332 13.07 5.69 -30.44
CA TRP A 332 11.81 6.40 -30.31
C TRP A 332 10.72 5.85 -31.23
N LEU A 333 11.05 5.57 -32.49
CA LEU A 333 10.12 4.93 -33.44
C LEU A 333 9.72 3.52 -32.97
N GLY A 334 10.69 2.69 -32.58
CA GLY A 334 10.42 1.36 -32.06
C GLY A 334 9.56 1.39 -30.80
N SER A 335 9.86 2.30 -29.85
CA SER A 335 9.10 2.45 -28.62
C SER A 335 7.67 2.94 -28.89
N THR A 336 7.50 3.91 -29.79
CA THR A 336 6.19 4.45 -30.15
C THR A 336 5.32 3.41 -30.86
N LEU A 337 5.89 2.66 -31.82
CA LEU A 337 5.19 1.59 -32.52
C LEU A 337 4.85 0.42 -31.58
N GLY A 338 5.79 0.05 -30.69
CA GLY A 338 5.58 -0.96 -29.67
C GLY A 338 4.46 -0.59 -28.70
N SER A 339 4.46 0.65 -28.21
CA SER A 339 3.38 1.19 -27.36
C SER A 339 2.04 1.20 -28.08
N ALA A 340 2.01 1.66 -29.33
CA ALA A 340 0.78 1.68 -30.12
C ALA A 340 0.21 0.27 -30.29
N LEU A 341 1.08 -0.71 -30.58
CA LEU A 341 0.67 -2.10 -30.71
C LEU A 341 0.21 -2.68 -29.37
N ALA A 342 0.94 -2.48 -28.28
CA ALA A 342 0.56 -2.93 -26.94
C ALA A 342 -0.77 -2.33 -26.46
N MET A 343 -0.97 -1.03 -26.63
CA MET A 343 -2.22 -0.33 -26.29
C MET A 343 -3.40 -0.82 -27.14
N THR A 344 -3.17 -1.03 -28.44
CA THR A 344 -4.20 -1.52 -29.36
C THR A 344 -4.56 -2.97 -29.06
N LEU A 345 -3.57 -3.83 -28.83
CA LEU A 345 -3.80 -5.23 -28.42
C LEU A 345 -4.54 -5.31 -27.10
N ALA A 346 -4.16 -4.52 -26.09
CA ALA A 346 -4.87 -4.45 -24.82
C ALA A 346 -6.33 -4.02 -25.01
N ARG A 347 -6.60 -3.08 -25.92
CA ARG A 347 -7.96 -2.61 -26.21
C ARG A 347 -8.81 -3.61 -26.99
N LEU A 348 -8.22 -4.28 -27.99
CA LEU A 348 -8.89 -5.27 -28.83
C LEU A 348 -9.14 -6.58 -28.08
N ALA A 349 -8.17 -7.04 -27.29
CA ALA A 349 -8.31 -8.20 -26.42
C ALA A 349 -9.39 -7.97 -25.34
N GLY A 350 -9.56 -6.71 -24.93
CA GLY A 350 -10.56 -6.30 -23.96
C GLY A 350 -10.34 -6.92 -22.57
N ARG A 351 -11.21 -6.55 -21.63
CA ARG A 351 -11.23 -7.11 -20.26
C ARG A 351 -11.30 -8.64 -20.19
N PRO A 352 -12.10 -9.36 -21.00
CA PRO A 352 -12.27 -10.80 -20.81
C PRO A 352 -11.05 -11.64 -21.22
N LEU A 353 -10.23 -11.19 -22.17
CA LEU A 353 -9.00 -11.89 -22.54
C LEU A 353 -7.84 -11.49 -21.61
N ALA A 354 -7.78 -10.22 -21.20
CA ALA A 354 -6.82 -9.75 -20.19
C ALA A 354 -7.01 -10.49 -18.86
N ALA A 355 -8.25 -10.68 -18.41
CA ALA A 355 -8.58 -11.41 -17.17
C ALA A 355 -8.24 -12.90 -17.20
N ARG A 356 -7.96 -13.47 -18.39
CA ARG A 356 -7.46 -14.85 -18.54
C ARG A 356 -5.93 -14.95 -18.52
N LEU A 357 -5.23 -13.86 -18.84
CA LEU A 357 -3.77 -13.82 -18.96
C LEU A 357 -3.10 -13.16 -17.75
N VAL A 358 -3.82 -12.31 -17.04
CA VAL A 358 -3.33 -11.52 -15.91
C VAL A 358 -4.30 -11.69 -14.75
N ASP A 359 -3.76 -11.97 -13.55
CA ASP A 359 -4.56 -12.09 -12.33
C ASP A 359 -5.50 -10.90 -12.15
N ALA A 360 -6.75 -11.18 -11.79
CA ALA A 360 -7.76 -10.17 -11.55
C ALA A 360 -7.29 -9.08 -10.57
N ALA A 361 -6.50 -9.45 -9.56
CA ALA A 361 -5.91 -8.51 -8.60
C ALA A 361 -4.94 -7.50 -9.24
N ARG A 362 -4.16 -7.90 -10.26
CA ARG A 362 -3.23 -7.01 -10.97
C ARG A 362 -3.98 -6.09 -11.92
N LEU A 363 -5.01 -6.60 -12.60
CA LEU A 363 -5.89 -5.79 -13.44
C LEU A 363 -6.69 -4.76 -12.63
N ASP A 364 -7.23 -5.14 -11.46
CA ASP A 364 -7.93 -4.22 -10.56
C ASP A 364 -6.99 -3.15 -9.99
N ARG A 365 -5.74 -3.51 -9.68
CA ARG A 365 -4.72 -2.54 -9.23
C ARG A 365 -4.40 -1.55 -10.34
N LEU A 366 -4.32 -2.02 -11.58
CA LEU A 366 -4.09 -1.20 -12.77
C LEU A 366 -5.28 -0.27 -13.03
N ASP A 367 -6.50 -0.79 -12.94
CA ASP A 367 -7.75 -0.04 -13.06
C ASP A 367 -7.83 1.05 -11.99
N ARG A 368 -7.59 0.75 -10.71
CA ARG A 368 -7.58 1.77 -9.64
C ARG A 368 -6.47 2.81 -9.84
N PHE A 369 -5.31 2.39 -10.34
CA PHE A 369 -4.21 3.30 -10.64
C PHE A 369 -4.49 4.23 -11.82
N VAL A 370 -5.48 3.92 -12.64
CA VAL A 370 -5.83 4.66 -13.85
C VAL A 370 -7.23 5.29 -13.77
N ALA A 371 -8.08 4.84 -12.85
CA ALA A 371 -9.45 5.29 -12.69
C ALA A 371 -9.51 6.81 -12.45
N GLY A 372 -10.38 7.48 -13.22
CA GLY A 372 -10.59 8.93 -13.14
C GLY A 372 -9.41 9.79 -13.60
N ARG A 373 -8.34 9.20 -14.15
CA ARG A 373 -7.15 9.94 -14.60
C ARG A 373 -7.24 10.27 -16.08
N GLY A 374 -7.02 11.54 -16.40
CA GLY A 374 -7.00 12.05 -17.77
C GLY A 374 -5.67 11.83 -18.50
N LEU A 375 -5.59 12.29 -19.75
CA LEU A 375 -4.41 12.16 -20.60
C LEU A 375 -3.12 12.70 -19.98
N LEU A 376 -3.21 13.80 -19.22
CA LEU A 376 -2.07 14.44 -18.56
C LEU A 376 -1.36 13.50 -17.57
N PHE A 377 -2.12 12.63 -16.88
CA PHE A 377 -1.54 11.66 -15.97
C PHE A 377 -0.58 10.71 -16.69
N PHE A 378 -1.02 10.15 -17.83
CA PHE A 378 -0.21 9.24 -18.62
C PHE A 378 1.03 9.92 -19.18
N LEU A 379 0.88 11.15 -19.68
CA LEU A 379 2.02 11.95 -20.16
C LEU A 379 3.08 12.11 -19.06
N VAL A 380 2.66 12.48 -17.84
CA VAL A 380 3.58 12.64 -16.70
C VAL A 380 4.23 11.32 -16.32
N VAL A 381 3.46 10.22 -16.28
CA VAL A 381 4.00 8.89 -15.94
C VAL A 381 5.07 8.46 -16.95
N PHE A 382 4.84 8.67 -18.25
CA PHE A 382 5.83 8.35 -19.29
C PHE A 382 7.04 9.27 -19.28
N LEU A 383 6.90 10.50 -18.77
CA LEU A 383 7.99 11.46 -18.64
C LEU A 383 9.00 11.06 -17.56
N ILE A 384 8.56 10.34 -16.53
CA ILE A 384 9.41 10.02 -15.39
C ILE A 384 10.18 8.71 -15.64
N PRO A 385 11.51 8.76 -15.77
CA PRO A 385 12.32 7.57 -16.02
C PRO A 385 12.33 6.63 -14.81
N GLY A 386 12.24 5.32 -15.05
CA GLY A 386 12.33 4.27 -14.03
C GLY A 386 10.99 3.70 -13.55
N LEU A 387 9.85 4.27 -13.97
CA LEU A 387 8.56 3.59 -13.86
C LEU A 387 8.48 2.45 -14.90
N PRO A 388 7.71 1.38 -14.63
CA PRO A 388 7.47 0.30 -15.59
C PRO A 388 6.58 0.81 -16.72
N ASP A 389 7.18 1.52 -17.66
CA ASP A 389 6.54 2.22 -18.76
C ASP A 389 5.80 1.27 -19.72
N ASP A 390 6.30 0.05 -19.90
CA ASP A 390 5.64 -0.96 -20.74
C ASP A 390 4.35 -1.48 -20.10
N LEU A 391 4.33 -1.71 -18.77
CA LEU A 391 3.09 -2.02 -18.04
C LEU A 391 2.06 -0.88 -18.14
N MET A 392 2.54 0.37 -18.12
CA MET A 392 1.69 1.55 -18.28
C MET A 392 1.11 1.67 -19.69
N CYS A 393 1.76 1.13 -20.73
CA CYS A 393 1.18 1.06 -22.07
C CYS A 393 0.02 0.07 -22.13
N PHE A 394 0.14 -1.10 -21.51
CA PHE A 394 -0.98 -2.04 -21.38
C PHE A 394 -2.13 -1.42 -20.57
N ALA A 395 -1.81 -0.74 -19.47
CA ALA A 395 -2.78 -0.01 -18.64
C ALA A 395 -3.56 1.05 -19.43
N ALA A 396 -2.84 1.89 -20.17
CA ALA A 396 -3.41 2.93 -21.01
C ALA A 396 -4.35 2.34 -22.06
N GLY A 397 -3.99 1.21 -22.65
CA GLY A 397 -4.81 0.49 -23.63
C GLY A 397 -6.19 0.07 -23.10
N LEU A 398 -6.31 -0.24 -21.80
CA LEU A 398 -7.57 -0.64 -21.16
C LEU A 398 -8.50 0.53 -20.78
N THR A 399 -8.06 1.77 -20.97
CA THR A 399 -8.87 2.96 -20.68
C THR A 399 -9.86 3.33 -21.77
N SER A 400 -10.82 4.20 -21.45
CA SER A 400 -11.74 4.81 -22.40
C SER A 400 -11.15 6.00 -23.17
N LEU A 401 -9.92 6.44 -22.86
CA LEU A 401 -9.27 7.57 -23.55
C LEU A 401 -8.93 7.21 -25.00
N PRO A 402 -9.02 8.15 -25.96
CA PRO A 402 -8.75 7.87 -27.37
C PRO A 402 -7.31 7.37 -27.60
N LEU A 403 -7.14 6.22 -28.27
CA LEU A 403 -5.83 5.61 -28.54
C LEU A 403 -4.82 6.58 -29.17
N PRO A 404 -5.17 7.41 -30.17
CA PRO A 404 -4.20 8.34 -30.76
C PRO A 404 -3.63 9.33 -29.74
N ALA A 405 -4.45 9.78 -28.79
CA ALA A 405 -4.00 10.70 -27.75
C ALA A 405 -3.03 10.01 -26.78
N LEU A 406 -3.33 8.76 -26.39
CA LEU A 406 -2.45 7.96 -25.52
C LEU A 406 -1.10 7.66 -26.18
N ILE A 407 -1.12 7.31 -27.48
CA ILE A 407 0.09 7.07 -28.26
C ILE A 407 0.94 8.34 -28.37
N ALA A 408 0.30 9.49 -28.60
CA ALA A 408 0.99 10.78 -28.61
C ALA A 408 1.60 11.11 -27.24
N ALA A 409 0.86 10.86 -26.15
CA ALA A 409 1.36 11.07 -24.80
C ALA A 409 2.56 10.16 -24.47
N SER A 410 2.54 8.88 -24.86
CA SER A 410 3.69 7.99 -24.68
C SER A 410 4.87 8.38 -25.55
N ALA A 411 4.61 8.76 -26.81
CA ALA A 411 5.66 9.17 -27.74
C ALA A 411 6.39 10.41 -27.22
N LEU A 412 5.67 11.40 -26.68
CA LEU A 412 6.26 12.62 -26.13
C LEU A 412 6.93 12.36 -24.76
N GLY A 413 6.24 11.66 -23.86
CA GLY A 413 6.74 11.41 -22.50
C GLY A 413 8.05 10.62 -22.50
N ARG A 414 8.22 9.65 -23.41
CA ARG A 414 9.41 8.79 -23.42
C ARG A 414 10.67 9.43 -24.01
N VAL A 415 10.56 10.56 -24.71
CA VAL A 415 11.72 11.19 -25.39
C VAL A 415 12.90 11.44 -24.45
N PRO A 416 12.74 12.04 -23.25
CA PRO A 416 13.88 12.35 -22.39
C PRO A 416 14.58 11.08 -21.88
N GLY A 417 13.82 10.05 -21.53
CA GLY A 417 14.37 8.77 -21.08
C GLY A 417 15.15 8.06 -22.17
N ILE A 418 14.58 7.98 -23.39
CA ILE A 418 15.24 7.38 -24.55
C ILE A 418 16.51 8.16 -24.90
N ALA A 419 16.42 9.49 -25.00
CA ALA A 419 17.57 10.33 -25.32
C ALA A 419 18.69 10.17 -24.28
N ALA A 420 18.37 10.12 -22.99
CA ALA A 420 19.37 9.91 -21.94
C ALA A 420 20.09 8.55 -22.06
N ALA A 421 19.34 7.46 -22.29
CA ALA A 421 19.92 6.13 -22.45
C ALA A 421 20.76 5.99 -23.73
N VAL A 422 20.28 6.54 -24.85
CA VAL A 422 21.01 6.57 -26.13
C VAL A 422 22.27 7.44 -26.01
N TRP A 423 22.18 8.60 -25.34
CA TRP A 423 23.34 9.45 -25.08
C TRP A 423 24.41 8.70 -24.28
N ALA A 424 23.99 8.02 -23.21
CA ALA A 424 24.89 7.21 -22.40
C ALA A 424 25.60 6.13 -23.25
N GLY A 425 24.89 5.49 -24.19
CA GLY A 425 25.46 4.52 -25.13
C GLY A 425 26.40 5.13 -26.17
N ALA A 426 26.02 6.27 -26.76
CA ALA A 426 26.77 6.93 -27.81
C ALA A 426 28.12 7.50 -27.32
N TYR A 427 28.18 7.92 -26.05
CA TYR A 427 29.37 8.52 -25.45
C TYR A 427 30.06 7.60 -24.44
N ALA A 428 29.69 6.32 -24.39
CA ALA A 428 30.19 5.39 -23.38
C ALA A 428 31.72 5.24 -23.37
N GLU A 429 32.35 5.33 -24.54
CA GLU A 429 33.81 5.19 -24.73
C GLU A 429 34.58 6.47 -24.37
N GLN A 430 33.91 7.62 -24.36
CA GLN A 430 34.52 8.93 -24.10
C GLN A 430 34.38 9.34 -22.64
N MET A 431 33.49 8.70 -21.88
CA MET A 431 33.23 9.02 -20.49
C MET A 431 34.28 8.37 -19.57
N PRO A 432 35.00 9.16 -18.74
CA PRO A 432 35.85 8.59 -17.73
C PRO A 432 34.99 7.90 -16.64
N TRP A 433 35.52 6.88 -15.97
CA TRP A 433 34.76 6.07 -15.00
C TRP A 433 34.15 6.89 -13.86
N GLN A 434 34.73 8.05 -13.50
CA GLN A 434 34.15 8.96 -12.50
C GLN A 434 32.80 9.53 -12.96
N ALA A 435 32.62 9.76 -14.26
CA ALA A 435 31.39 10.27 -14.82
C ALA A 435 30.28 9.22 -14.75
N TRP A 436 30.61 7.94 -14.95
CA TRP A 436 29.70 6.82 -14.71
C TRP A 436 29.27 6.70 -13.25
N LEU A 437 30.21 6.86 -12.31
CA LEU A 437 29.89 6.89 -10.88
C LEU A 437 29.03 8.10 -10.50
N ALA A 438 29.28 9.27 -11.09
CA ALA A 438 28.47 10.47 -10.87
C ALA A 438 27.04 10.28 -11.42
N SER A 439 26.88 9.70 -12.61
CA SER A 439 25.57 9.38 -13.18
C SER A 439 24.82 8.31 -12.37
N GLY A 440 25.51 7.24 -11.95
CA GLY A 440 24.94 6.23 -11.06
C GLY A 440 24.54 6.80 -9.70
N GLY A 441 25.38 7.66 -9.12
CA GLY A 441 25.11 8.38 -7.88
C GLY A 441 23.95 9.37 -8.02
N ALA A 442 23.82 10.06 -9.16
CA ALA A 442 22.71 10.95 -9.44
C ALA A 442 21.38 10.20 -9.61
N VAL A 443 21.37 9.07 -10.32
CA VAL A 443 20.20 8.20 -10.43
C VAL A 443 19.82 7.64 -9.06
N LEU A 444 20.79 7.16 -8.28
CA LEU A 444 20.55 6.70 -6.92
C LEU A 444 20.02 7.83 -6.04
N GLY A 445 20.59 9.02 -6.15
CA GLY A 445 20.12 10.23 -5.46
C GLY A 445 18.69 10.59 -5.85
N ILE A 446 18.34 10.54 -7.14
CA ILE A 446 16.97 10.77 -7.63
C ILE A 446 16.02 9.70 -7.12
N VAL A 447 16.42 8.42 -7.10
CA VAL A 447 15.60 7.32 -6.55
C VAL A 447 15.41 7.49 -5.04
N VAL A 448 16.45 7.88 -4.30
CA VAL A 448 16.38 8.14 -2.86
C VAL A 448 15.51 9.37 -2.58
N LEU A 449 15.69 10.46 -3.34
CA LEU A 449 14.88 11.67 -3.24
C LEU A 449 13.43 11.40 -3.65
N TRP A 450 13.17 10.57 -4.65
CA TRP A 450 11.82 10.13 -5.00
C TRP A 450 11.24 9.27 -3.88
N ARG A 451 11.95 8.29 -3.35
CA ARG A 451 11.45 7.52 -2.21
C ARG A 451 11.14 8.40 -1.00
N ARG A 452 11.95 9.43 -0.76
CA ARG A 452 11.81 10.36 0.37
C ARG A 452 10.76 11.46 0.16
N TYR A 453 10.59 11.95 -1.05
CA TYR A 453 9.78 13.15 -1.36
C TYR A 453 8.78 12.95 -2.50
N GLY A 454 8.85 11.86 -3.25
CA GLY A 454 8.02 11.60 -4.41
C GLY A 454 6.56 11.41 -4.09
N ARG A 455 6.20 10.92 -2.88
CA ARG A 455 4.81 10.96 -2.39
C ARG A 455 4.31 12.42 -2.30
N ARG A 456 5.10 13.32 -1.71
CA ARG A 456 4.78 14.76 -1.63
C ARG A 456 4.68 15.45 -3.00
N LEU A 457 5.52 15.06 -3.97
CA LEU A 457 5.45 15.56 -5.34
C LEU A 457 4.24 15.02 -6.09
N GLN A 458 3.94 13.73 -5.95
CA GLN A 458 2.79 13.09 -6.55
C GLN A 458 1.48 13.72 -6.04
N ASP A 459 1.38 14.02 -4.75
CA ASP A 459 0.21 14.70 -4.17
C ASP A 459 0.07 16.15 -4.65
N ARG A 460 1.17 16.85 -4.93
CA ARG A 460 1.13 18.20 -5.51
C ARG A 460 0.75 18.16 -6.99
N MET A 461 1.27 17.21 -7.75
CA MET A 461 0.95 17.04 -9.18
C MET A 461 -0.50 16.59 -9.37
N LEU A 462 -1.02 15.69 -8.54
CA LEU A 462 -2.42 15.26 -8.58
C LEU A 462 -3.38 16.38 -8.15
N ARG A 463 -3.00 17.21 -7.17
CA ARG A 463 -3.76 18.43 -6.80
C ARG A 463 -3.79 19.49 -7.90
N LEU A 464 -2.77 19.56 -8.74
CA LEU A 464 -2.72 20.45 -9.90
C LEU A 464 -3.48 19.87 -11.10
N ALA A 465 -3.45 18.56 -11.30
CA ALA A 465 -4.15 17.88 -12.39
C ALA A 465 -5.66 17.73 -12.16
N GLY A 466 -6.13 17.71 -10.90
CA GLY A 466 -7.55 17.70 -10.54
C GLY A 466 -8.25 19.07 -10.61
N ARG A 467 -7.60 20.09 -11.21
CA ARG A 467 -8.15 21.45 -11.41
C ARG A 467 -8.53 21.74 -12.87
N CYS A 468 -8.64 20.73 -13.73
CA CYS A 468 -9.12 20.88 -15.10
C CYS A 468 -10.39 20.06 -15.35
#